data_AF-H2YWL6-F1
#
_entry.id   AF-H2YWL6-F1
#
_cell.length_a   1.000
_cell.length_b   1.000
_cell.length_c   1.000
_cell.angle_alpha   90.00
_cell.angle_beta   90.00
_cell.angle_gamma   90.00
#
_symmetry.space_group_name_H-M   'P 1'
#
loop_
_entity.id
_entity.type
_entity.pdbx_description
1 polymer ?
#
loop_
_entity_poly.entity_id
_entity_poly.type
_entity_poly.pdbx_seq_one_letter_code
_entity_poly.pdbx_strand_id
1 'polypeptide(L)'
;MADQAFLKYYTTDSVLNRYGGTLQSLYSNHTPIRPAGSYRFYKLVASKVTYAVGNNEAVMSAIPTSLRSYVTPGYMQFRAFDLRGYPIALCLGVKMTRGDASRVCIGGGSNNNIRSCGDFVGWDGGYRSRATTYSPSSTGRPLYYIDSSILIFTR
;
A
#
# COMPACT_ATOMS: atom_id res chain seq x y z
N MET A 1 -4.70 -25.82 -6.38
CA MET A 1 -5.46 -24.64 -5.91
C MET A 1 -5.73 -23.79 -7.12
N ALA A 2 -6.99 -23.39 -7.35
CA ALA A 2 -7.33 -22.60 -8.53
C ALA A 2 -6.55 -21.28 -8.55
N ASP A 3 -5.96 -20.97 -9.71
CA ASP A 3 -5.22 -19.76 -10.03
C ASP A 3 -6.17 -18.55 -10.11
N GLN A 4 -6.67 -18.11 -8.95
CA GLN A 4 -7.72 -17.09 -8.86
C GLN A 4 -7.32 -15.98 -7.90
N ALA A 5 -7.53 -14.74 -8.34
CA ALA A 5 -7.27 -13.55 -7.53
C ALA A 5 -8.16 -13.54 -6.27
N PHE A 6 -7.55 -13.32 -5.10
CA PHE A 6 -8.26 -13.15 -3.83
C PHE A 6 -8.75 -11.71 -3.59
N LEU A 7 -8.24 -10.75 -4.35
CA LEU A 7 -8.72 -9.36 -4.39
C LEU A 7 -8.71 -8.86 -5.83
N LYS A 8 -9.82 -8.24 -6.27
CA LYS A 8 -9.91 -7.49 -7.54
C LYS A 8 -10.77 -6.26 -7.32
N TYR A 9 -10.26 -5.10 -7.65
CA TYR A 9 -10.98 -3.83 -7.51
C TYR A 9 -10.46 -2.79 -8.49
N TYR A 10 -11.24 -1.74 -8.70
CA TYR A 10 -10.92 -0.66 -9.62
C TYR A 10 -11.38 0.68 -9.05
N THR A 11 -10.71 1.77 -9.45
CA THR A 11 -11.10 3.13 -9.10
C THR A 11 -12.28 3.59 -9.95
N THR A 12 -13.18 4.41 -9.40
CA THR A 12 -14.40 4.86 -10.10
C THR A 12 -14.39 6.33 -10.51
N ASP A 13 -13.31 7.05 -10.24
CA ASP A 13 -13.29 8.51 -10.29
C ASP A 13 -12.28 9.08 -11.32
N SER A 14 -11.81 8.24 -12.24
CA SER A 14 -10.86 8.62 -13.29
C SER A 14 -9.60 9.29 -12.75
N VAL A 15 -9.07 8.78 -11.63
CA VAL A 15 -7.91 9.36 -10.93
C VAL A 15 -6.74 9.67 -11.85
N LEU A 16 -6.42 8.79 -12.81
CA LEU A 16 -5.31 9.03 -13.74
C LEU A 16 -5.54 10.28 -14.59
N ASN A 17 -6.74 10.49 -15.13
CA ASN A 17 -7.05 11.67 -15.94
C ASN A 17 -6.86 12.97 -15.17
N ARG A 18 -7.16 12.98 -13.86
CA ARG A 18 -6.95 14.16 -13.00
C ARG A 18 -5.48 14.44 -12.70
N TYR A 19 -4.60 13.47 -12.94
CA TYR A 19 -3.17 13.51 -12.61
C TYR A 19 -2.27 13.16 -13.82
N GLY A 20 -2.68 13.59 -15.01
CA GLY A 20 -1.87 13.54 -16.24
C GLY A 20 -2.05 12.31 -17.13
N GLY A 21 -3.06 11.48 -16.86
CA GLY A 21 -3.50 10.37 -17.71
C GLY A 21 -2.79 9.03 -17.47
N THR A 22 -1.62 9.02 -16.82
CA THR A 22 -0.85 7.78 -16.58
C THR A 22 -0.27 7.74 -15.17
N LEU A 23 0.18 6.55 -14.73
CA LEU A 23 0.95 6.45 -13.49
C LEU A 23 2.30 7.18 -13.59
N GLN A 24 2.92 7.18 -14.78
CA GLN A 24 4.18 7.89 -15.02
C GLN A 24 4.02 9.39 -14.78
N SER A 25 2.99 10.02 -15.35
CA SER A 25 2.69 11.44 -15.12
C SER A 25 2.33 11.73 -13.67
N LEU A 26 1.54 10.84 -13.05
CA LEU A 26 1.12 10.95 -11.65
C LEU A 26 2.33 10.98 -10.72
N TYR A 27 3.29 10.07 -10.88
CA TYR A 27 4.49 10.02 -10.05
C TYR A 27 5.52 11.07 -10.44
N SER A 28 5.61 11.49 -11.70
CA SER A 28 6.58 12.53 -12.09
C SER A 28 6.16 13.92 -11.60
N ASN A 29 4.87 14.26 -11.69
CA ASN A 29 4.41 15.64 -11.56
C ASN A 29 3.55 15.91 -10.32
N HIS A 30 2.88 14.89 -9.77
CA HIS A 30 1.87 15.10 -8.72
C HIS A 30 2.22 14.45 -7.38
N THR A 31 2.86 13.29 -7.42
CA THR A 31 3.26 12.53 -6.22
C THR A 31 4.68 11.96 -6.34
N PRO A 32 5.71 12.81 -6.50
CA PRO A 32 7.08 12.34 -6.66
C PRO A 32 7.54 11.43 -5.52
N ILE A 33 8.19 10.32 -5.92
CA ILE A 33 8.85 9.36 -5.03
C ILE A 33 10.18 9.97 -4.59
N ARG A 34 10.09 10.96 -3.70
CA ARG A 34 11.24 11.63 -3.08
C ARG A 34 11.10 11.64 -1.57
N PRO A 35 12.19 11.45 -0.81
CA PRO A 35 12.18 11.62 0.64
C PRO A 35 11.65 12.99 1.02
N ALA A 36 10.86 13.03 2.07
CA ALA A 36 10.19 14.25 2.50
C ALA A 36 10.62 14.70 3.91
N GLY A 37 11.46 13.92 4.59
CA GLY A 37 11.98 14.21 5.94
C GLY A 37 10.94 14.03 7.06
N SER A 38 9.67 13.82 6.72
CA SER A 38 8.56 13.54 7.64
C SER A 38 7.52 12.66 6.95
N TYR A 39 6.70 11.95 7.73
CA TYR A 39 5.51 11.24 7.24
C TYR A 39 4.22 12.07 7.33
N ARG A 40 4.29 13.28 7.89
CA ARG A 40 3.13 14.16 8.13
C ARG A 40 3.10 15.29 7.11
N PHE A 41 1.90 15.83 6.87
CA PHE A 41 1.67 17.10 6.15
C PHE A 41 1.89 17.07 4.62
N TYR A 42 1.67 15.93 3.96
CA TYR A 42 1.69 15.84 2.49
C TYR A 42 0.30 15.76 1.89
N LYS A 43 0.17 16.34 0.68
CA LYS A 43 -1.02 16.17 -0.16
C LYS A 43 -1.24 14.68 -0.39
N LEU A 44 -2.37 14.19 0.13
CA LEU A 44 -2.83 12.83 -0.04
C LEU A 44 -3.55 12.72 -1.38
N VAL A 45 -3.08 11.81 -2.22
CA VAL A 45 -3.78 11.44 -3.46
C VAL A 45 -4.30 10.02 -3.26
N ALA A 46 -5.61 9.89 -3.10
CA ALA A 46 -6.27 8.61 -2.99
C ALA A 46 -7.60 8.62 -3.73
N SER A 47 -7.98 7.47 -4.25
CA SER A 47 -9.24 7.25 -4.96
C SER A 47 -10.04 6.15 -4.26
N LYS A 48 -11.37 6.27 -4.25
CA LYS A 48 -12.24 5.19 -3.76
C LYS A 48 -12.23 4.04 -4.76
N VAL A 49 -12.33 2.82 -4.25
CA VAL A 49 -12.39 1.61 -5.09
C VAL A 49 -13.72 0.89 -4.96
N THR A 50 -14.11 0.20 -6.03
CA THR A 50 -15.20 -0.77 -6.04
C THR A 50 -14.59 -2.17 -6.22
N TYR A 51 -15.04 -3.13 -5.42
CA TYR A 51 -14.56 -4.50 -5.48
C TYR A 51 -15.35 -5.34 -6.48
N ALA A 52 -14.64 -6.07 -7.33
CA ALA A 52 -15.17 -7.17 -8.11
C ALA A 52 -14.96 -8.53 -7.41
N VAL A 53 -13.88 -8.65 -6.61
CA VAL A 53 -13.61 -9.80 -5.72
C VAL A 53 -13.03 -9.29 -4.40
N GLY A 54 -13.54 -9.83 -3.29
CA GLY A 54 -13.21 -9.43 -1.93
C GLY A 54 -13.95 -8.17 -1.48
N ASN A 55 -13.54 -7.60 -0.36
CA ASN A 55 -14.20 -6.46 0.28
C ASN A 55 -13.24 -5.76 1.28
N ASN A 56 -13.76 -4.75 1.97
CA ASN A 56 -13.01 -4.00 2.97
C ASN A 56 -12.55 -4.89 4.14
N GLU A 57 -13.37 -5.86 4.54
CA GLU A 57 -13.08 -6.79 5.62
C GLU A 57 -11.88 -7.69 5.26
N ALA A 58 -11.83 -8.18 4.02
CA ALA A 58 -10.72 -8.98 3.50
C ALA A 58 -9.41 -8.17 3.38
N VAL A 59 -9.51 -6.88 3.07
CA VAL A 59 -8.34 -5.99 3.09
C VAL A 59 -7.87 -5.76 4.53
N MET A 60 -8.78 -5.43 5.44
CA MET A 60 -8.47 -5.12 6.84
C MET A 60 -7.97 -6.32 7.64
N SER A 61 -8.43 -7.54 7.32
CA SER A 61 -7.96 -8.76 7.94
C SER A 61 -6.46 -8.97 7.75
N ALA A 62 -5.89 -8.44 6.65
CA ALA A 62 -4.48 -8.53 6.30
C ALA A 62 -3.64 -7.31 6.71
N ILE A 63 -4.25 -6.27 7.30
CA ILE A 63 -3.50 -5.12 7.83
C ILE A 63 -2.86 -5.50 9.16
N PRO A 64 -1.56 -5.16 9.38
CA PRO A 64 -0.89 -5.37 10.66
C PRO A 64 -1.69 -4.76 11.80
N THR A 65 -1.83 -5.49 12.91
CA THR A 65 -2.81 -5.12 13.94
C THR A 65 -2.53 -3.75 14.57
N SER A 66 -1.24 -3.35 14.65
CA SER A 66 -0.84 -2.03 15.19
C SER A 66 -1.21 -0.84 14.28
N LEU A 67 -1.53 -1.08 13.01
CA LEU A 67 -1.82 -0.03 12.03
C LEU A 67 -3.29 0.08 11.64
N ARG A 68 -4.14 -0.85 12.10
CA ARG A 68 -5.58 -0.89 11.74
C ARG A 68 -6.33 0.40 12.06
N SER A 69 -5.96 1.08 13.14
CA SER A 69 -6.57 2.36 13.56
C SER A 69 -6.10 3.57 12.76
N TYR A 70 -5.14 3.39 11.84
CA TYR A 70 -4.54 4.46 11.03
C TYR A 70 -4.83 4.34 9.54
N VAL A 71 -5.46 3.25 9.14
CA VAL A 71 -5.86 2.98 7.76
C VAL A 71 -7.37 3.11 7.61
N THR A 72 -7.82 3.45 6.42
CA THR A 72 -9.22 3.39 6.02
C THR A 72 -9.34 2.52 4.78
N PRO A 73 -10.10 1.41 4.81
CA PRO A 73 -10.24 0.53 3.66
C PRO A 73 -11.13 1.15 2.58
N GLY A 74 -11.11 0.57 1.38
CA GLY A 74 -11.92 1.00 0.24
C GLY A 74 -11.29 2.12 -0.56
N TYR A 75 -9.96 2.22 -0.53
CA TYR A 75 -9.21 3.21 -1.29
C TYR A 75 -7.99 2.62 -1.98
N MET A 76 -7.49 3.32 -2.99
CA MET A 76 -6.16 3.17 -3.54
C MET A 76 -5.45 4.49 -3.33
N GLN A 77 -4.37 4.50 -2.55
CA GLN A 77 -3.59 5.71 -2.28
C GLN A 77 -2.27 5.68 -3.04
N PHE A 78 -1.97 6.78 -3.72
CA PHE A 78 -0.76 7.01 -4.46
C PHE A 78 0.21 7.82 -3.61
N ARG A 79 1.35 7.21 -3.33
CA ARG A 79 2.40 7.66 -2.42
C ARG A 79 1.96 7.79 -0.95
N ALA A 80 2.74 7.16 -0.08
CA ALA A 80 2.73 7.35 1.36
C ALA A 80 4.18 7.40 1.87
N PHE A 81 4.37 7.51 3.19
CA PHE A 81 5.71 7.64 3.77
C PHE A 81 5.88 6.70 4.96
N ASP A 82 7.08 6.12 5.10
CA ASP A 82 7.49 5.43 6.32
C ASP A 82 7.69 6.45 7.47
N LEU A 83 7.94 5.97 8.69
CA LEU A 83 8.13 6.84 9.86
C LEU A 83 9.31 7.83 9.76
N ARG A 84 10.22 7.63 8.80
CA ARG A 84 11.40 8.48 8.53
C ARG A 84 11.22 9.36 7.30
N GLY A 85 10.04 9.35 6.68
CA GLY A 85 9.74 10.16 5.51
C GLY A 85 10.28 9.60 4.19
N TYR A 86 10.60 8.30 4.13
CA TYR A 86 10.92 7.63 2.87
C TYR A 86 9.64 7.28 2.10
N PRO A 87 9.57 7.57 0.80
CA PRO A 87 8.35 7.40 0.02
C PRO A 87 8.09 5.94 -0.33
N ILE A 88 6.87 5.48 -0.06
CA ILE A 88 6.32 4.20 -0.50
C ILE A 88 5.33 4.47 -1.63
N ALA A 89 5.40 3.75 -2.74
CA ALA A 89 4.76 4.16 -3.99
C ALA A 89 3.23 4.03 -3.98
N LEU A 90 2.69 2.93 -3.44
CA LEU A 90 1.28 2.59 -3.64
C LEU A 90 0.68 1.82 -2.46
N CYS A 91 -0.44 2.30 -1.92
CA CYS A 91 -1.21 1.60 -0.91
C CYS A 91 -2.47 0.99 -1.53
N LEU A 92 -2.62 -0.32 -1.36
CA LEU A 92 -3.58 -1.15 -2.07
C LEU A 92 -4.76 -1.51 -1.15
N GLY A 93 -5.97 -1.12 -1.53
CA GLY A 93 -7.20 -1.37 -0.78
C GLY A 93 -7.40 -0.47 0.44
N VAL A 94 -6.41 0.36 0.79
CA VAL A 94 -6.49 1.32 1.90
C VAL A 94 -5.92 2.69 1.54
N LYS A 95 -6.34 3.71 2.30
CA LYS A 95 -5.61 4.96 2.49
C LYS A 95 -5.14 5.08 3.94
N MET A 96 -4.08 5.83 4.17
CA MET A 96 -3.54 6.11 5.50
C MET A 96 -3.03 7.54 5.59
N THR A 97 -3.20 8.16 6.77
CA THR A 97 -2.77 9.54 7.05
C THR A 97 -1.65 9.63 8.08
N ARG A 98 -1.37 8.54 8.79
CA ARG A 98 -0.30 8.40 9.79
C ARG A 98 0.10 6.94 9.93
N GLY A 99 1.22 6.70 10.61
CA GLY A 99 1.77 5.36 10.81
C GLY A 99 2.81 4.98 9.75
N ASP A 100 3.37 3.78 9.89
CA ASP A 100 4.45 3.30 9.03
C ASP A 100 3.90 2.70 7.73
N ALA A 101 3.95 3.46 6.62
CA ALA A 101 3.45 2.99 5.33
C ALA A 101 4.23 1.78 4.78
N SER A 102 5.45 1.53 5.25
CA SER A 102 6.27 0.40 4.78
C SER A 102 5.65 -0.96 5.07
N ARG A 103 4.66 -1.01 5.98
CA ARG A 103 3.98 -2.24 6.42
C ARG A 103 2.63 -2.48 5.73
N VAL A 104 2.21 -1.54 4.88
CA VAL A 104 0.85 -1.49 4.30
C VAL A 104 0.89 -1.28 2.80
N CYS A 105 1.84 -0.49 2.34
CA CYS A 105 1.98 -0.06 0.96
C CYS A 105 3.18 -0.77 0.31
N ILE A 106 3.28 -0.71 -1.01
CA ILE A 106 4.30 -1.38 -1.83
C ILE A 106 5.11 -0.39 -2.67
N GLY A 107 6.26 -0.85 -3.15
CA GLY A 107 7.19 -0.12 -3.99
C GLY A 107 7.72 1.13 -3.31
N GLY A 108 8.62 1.86 -3.96
CA GLY A 108 9.12 3.11 -3.39
C GLY A 108 10.50 3.47 -3.88
N GLY A 109 11.07 4.49 -3.24
CA GLY A 109 12.44 4.90 -3.48
C GLY A 109 13.43 4.15 -2.60
N SER A 110 14.72 4.38 -2.85
CA SER A 110 15.78 3.92 -1.94
C SER A 110 15.54 4.45 -0.54
N ASN A 111 15.69 3.57 0.44
CA ASN A 111 15.71 3.90 1.86
C ASN A 111 16.96 3.29 2.50
N ASN A 112 17.38 3.82 3.64
CA ASN A 112 18.56 3.37 4.36
C ASN A 112 18.30 2.16 5.28
N ASN A 113 17.14 1.50 5.18
CA ASN A 113 16.79 0.35 6.01
C ASN A 113 16.65 -0.90 5.17
N ILE A 114 17.68 -1.74 5.23
CA ILE A 114 17.76 -2.98 4.46
C ILE A 114 16.57 -3.93 4.69
N ARG A 115 15.89 -3.84 5.85
CA ARG A 115 14.71 -4.67 6.17
C ARG A 115 13.43 -4.20 5.48
N SER A 116 13.36 -2.94 5.08
CA SER A 116 12.21 -2.35 4.41
C SER A 116 12.55 -1.99 2.97
N CYS A 117 13.58 -2.59 2.38
CA CYS A 117 14.02 -2.34 1.02
C CYS A 117 13.58 -3.51 0.13
N GLY A 118 12.82 -3.22 -0.91
CA GLY A 118 12.23 -4.20 -1.82
C GLY A 118 10.79 -3.83 -2.20
N ASP A 119 10.20 -4.57 -3.13
CA ASP A 119 8.90 -4.24 -3.70
C ASP A 119 7.75 -4.36 -2.70
N PHE A 120 7.79 -5.36 -1.81
CA PHE A 120 6.85 -5.50 -0.68
C PHE A 120 7.36 -4.88 0.62
N VAL A 121 8.46 -4.14 0.52
CA VAL A 121 8.96 -3.25 1.57
C VAL A 121 9.14 -3.99 2.91
N GLY A 122 8.29 -3.75 3.91
CA GLY A 122 8.36 -4.38 5.24
C GLY A 122 7.15 -5.25 5.55
N TRP A 123 6.48 -5.80 4.54
CA TRP A 123 5.28 -6.63 4.73
C TRP A 123 5.55 -7.93 5.51
N ASP A 124 6.76 -8.46 5.49
CA ASP A 124 7.17 -9.67 6.23
C ASP A 124 7.22 -9.48 7.76
N GLY A 125 7.17 -8.22 8.23
CA GLY A 125 7.11 -7.90 9.64
C GLY A 125 8.48 -7.69 10.29
N GLY A 126 8.48 -7.38 11.58
CA GLY A 126 9.71 -7.34 12.37
C GLY A 126 10.17 -8.74 12.77
N TYR A 127 11.47 -8.92 13.04
CA TYR A 127 12.04 -10.21 13.46
C TYR A 127 11.28 -10.88 14.62
N ARG A 128 10.83 -10.07 15.60
CA ARG A 128 10.09 -10.51 16.79
C ARG A 128 8.56 -10.56 16.62
N SER A 129 8.04 -10.25 15.43
CA SER A 129 6.61 -10.15 15.15
C SER A 129 6.35 -10.63 13.72
N ARG A 130 6.51 -11.93 13.52
CA ARG A 130 6.31 -12.60 12.22
C ARG A 130 4.85 -12.95 12.01
N ALA A 131 4.36 -12.73 10.80
CA ALA A 131 3.04 -13.19 10.38
C ALA A 131 3.07 -14.70 10.12
N THR A 132 1.90 -15.33 10.12
CA THR A 132 1.73 -16.69 9.58
C THR A 132 1.29 -16.60 8.12
N THR A 133 1.15 -17.74 7.46
CA THR A 133 0.61 -17.79 6.10
C THR A 133 -0.69 -17.00 5.98
N TYR A 134 -1.63 -17.17 6.91
CA TYR A 134 -2.99 -16.63 6.81
C TYR A 134 -3.34 -15.53 7.80
N SER A 135 -2.45 -15.17 8.74
CA SER A 135 -2.74 -14.17 9.76
C SER A 135 -1.65 -13.12 9.88
N PRO A 136 -2.00 -11.83 9.97
CA PRO A 136 -1.01 -10.78 10.18
C PRO A 136 -0.41 -10.88 11.58
N SER A 137 0.74 -10.26 11.76
CA SER A 137 1.30 -9.98 13.08
C SER A 137 1.00 -8.54 13.52
N SER A 138 1.63 -8.08 14.60
CA SER A 138 1.53 -6.66 14.96
C SER A 138 2.17 -5.76 13.92
N THR A 139 3.11 -6.25 13.11
CA THR A 139 3.89 -5.42 12.18
C THR A 139 3.99 -5.96 10.75
N GLY A 140 3.55 -7.18 10.48
CA GLY A 140 3.61 -7.84 9.18
C GLY A 140 2.23 -8.26 8.68
N ARG A 141 2.11 -8.40 7.36
CA ARG A 141 0.93 -8.91 6.63
C ARG A 141 1.01 -10.44 6.51
N PRO A 142 -0.11 -11.14 6.28
CA PRO A 142 -0.09 -12.59 6.01
C PRO A 142 0.85 -12.94 4.86
N LEU A 143 1.59 -14.05 4.96
CA LEU A 143 2.58 -14.40 3.93
C LEU A 143 1.94 -14.64 2.55
N TYR A 144 0.68 -15.10 2.47
CA TYR A 144 0.03 -15.25 1.17
C TYR A 144 -0.14 -13.94 0.39
N TYR A 145 -0.11 -12.77 1.06
CA TYR A 145 -0.05 -11.48 0.38
C TYR A 145 1.32 -11.23 -0.24
N ILE A 146 2.38 -11.70 0.40
CA ILE A 146 3.79 -11.57 -0.02
C ILE A 146 4.12 -12.60 -1.11
N ASP A 147 3.48 -13.76 -1.09
CA ASP A 147 3.64 -14.81 -2.10
C ASP A 147 2.74 -14.56 -3.34
N SER A 148 2.06 -13.42 -3.40
CA SER A 148 1.16 -13.05 -4.49
C SER A 148 1.77 -12.06 -5.48
N SER A 149 1.15 -11.97 -6.66
CA SER A 149 1.48 -10.95 -7.66
C SER A 149 0.44 -9.85 -7.69
N ILE A 150 0.89 -8.63 -7.97
CA ILE A 150 0.04 -7.45 -8.04
C ILE A 150 0.01 -6.98 -9.49
N LEU A 151 -1.17 -7.09 -10.10
CA LEU A 151 -1.42 -6.71 -11.49
C LEU A 151 -2.13 -5.36 -11.52
N ILE A 152 -1.57 -4.41 -12.26
CA ILE A 152 -2.12 -3.06 -12.41
C ILE A 152 -2.67 -2.91 -13.83
N PHE A 153 -3.93 -2.51 -13.94
CA PHE A 153 -4.62 -2.29 -15.20
C PHE A 153 -5.02 -0.82 -15.32
N THR A 154 -4.96 -0.28 -16.54
CA THR A 154 -5.45 1.05 -16.88
C THR A 154 -6.56 0.94 -17.91
N ARG A 155 -7.52 1.86 -17.87
CA ARG A 155 -8.62 1.98 -18.81
C ARG A 155 -8.80 3.42 -19.22
#